data_AF-A0A6A4M358-F1
#
_entry.id   AF-A0A6A4M358-F1
#
_cell.length_a   1.000
_cell.length_b   1.000
_cell.length_c   1.000
_cell.angle_alpha   90.00
_cell.angle_beta   90.00
_cell.angle_gamma   90.00
#
_symmetry.space_group_name_H-M   'P 1'
#
loop_
_entity.id
_entity.type
_entity.pdbx_description
1 polymer ?
#
loop_
_entity_poly.entity_id
_entity_poly.type
_entity_poly.pdbx_seq_one_letter_code
_entity_poly.pdbx_strand_id
1 'polypeptide(L)'
;EEMATNNTWLLPEIGPDGLPREAPVIAYTEKIIEQEQLQLKKYIEENYSKIRDVERELENLTLDMKLIAGPKKAALEHMRKKIEMSTERIRVAKLNEEQARKTWEAASKAIKDEEAIKEKLCKDLNNLVQESSNTQLARMEELKRRLEALNPSRSSISVSYDGKPMGPIENSLALDASSVPPSLAPGGTENIANHVNAGNAPGANDLNQQPSAEGEGKGKKKIMIQGRGKGLGAVPKGRVPPTTGWTGAGFDVDGRT
;
A
#
# COMPACT_ATOMS: atom_id res chain seq x y z
N GLU A 1 6.95 49.53 -92.50
CA GLU A 1 7.45 50.29 -91.33
C GLU A 1 7.21 51.77 -91.57
N GLU A 2 7.11 52.67 -90.59
CA GLU A 2 6.84 52.55 -89.14
C GLU A 2 6.49 53.98 -88.70
N MET A 3 5.33 54.20 -88.06
CA MET A 3 4.94 55.56 -87.69
C MET A 3 5.65 55.98 -86.40
N ALA A 4 6.77 56.68 -86.56
CA ALA A 4 7.49 57.32 -85.48
C ALA A 4 6.58 58.34 -84.77
N THR A 5 6.02 57.94 -83.63
CA THR A 5 5.26 58.82 -82.75
C THR A 5 6.21 59.83 -82.12
N ASN A 6 6.14 61.07 -82.62
CA ASN A 6 6.90 62.20 -82.09
C ASN A 6 6.48 62.48 -80.64
N ASN A 7 7.19 61.90 -79.68
CA ASN A 7 6.96 62.07 -78.25
C ASN A 7 7.54 63.40 -77.76
N THR A 8 7.05 64.52 -78.30
CA THR A 8 7.52 65.88 -77.99
C THR A 8 7.44 66.23 -76.50
N TRP A 9 6.60 65.50 -75.73
CA TRP A 9 6.38 65.65 -74.30
C TRP A 9 7.49 65.03 -73.42
N LEU A 10 8.47 64.35 -74.01
CA LEU A 10 9.63 63.76 -73.33
C LEU A 10 10.94 64.54 -73.60
N LEU A 11 10.90 65.61 -74.38
CA LEU A 11 12.08 66.45 -74.66
C LEU A 11 12.33 67.43 -73.50
N PRO A 12 13.59 67.59 -73.04
CA PRO A 12 13.95 68.61 -72.06
C PRO A 12 13.59 70.03 -72.51
N GLU A 13 13.02 70.81 -71.60
CA GLU A 13 12.69 72.23 -71.82
C GLU A 13 13.93 73.08 -71.50
N ILE A 14 14.43 73.86 -72.47
CA ILE A 14 15.65 74.67 -72.28
C ILE A 14 15.27 75.95 -71.54
N GLY A 15 15.85 76.16 -70.36
CA GLY A 15 15.61 77.34 -69.53
C GLY A 15 16.16 78.64 -70.14
N PRO A 16 15.74 79.81 -69.63
CA PRO A 16 16.25 81.12 -70.08
C PRO A 16 17.75 81.35 -69.75
N ASP A 17 18.34 80.46 -68.96
CA ASP A 17 19.76 80.34 -68.65
C ASP A 17 20.53 79.42 -69.62
N GLY A 18 19.84 78.81 -70.60
CA GLY A 18 20.42 77.89 -71.57
C GLY A 18 20.65 76.47 -71.06
N LEU A 19 20.19 76.14 -69.84
CA LEU A 19 20.34 74.80 -69.27
C LEU A 19 19.15 73.90 -69.63
N PRO A 20 19.37 72.62 -69.99
CA PRO A 20 18.29 71.68 -70.24
C PRO A 20 17.61 71.28 -68.93
N ARG A 21 16.30 71.48 -68.84
CA ARG A 21 15.47 71.10 -67.71
C ARG A 21 14.65 69.86 -68.07
N GLU A 22 14.53 68.92 -67.15
CA GLU A 22 13.77 67.68 -67.38
C GLU A 22 12.32 67.97 -67.80
N ALA A 23 11.81 67.17 -68.74
CA ALA A 23 10.45 67.31 -69.22
C ALA A 23 9.47 67.12 -68.04
N PRO A 24 8.40 67.94 -67.91
CA PRO A 24 7.50 67.88 -66.76
C PRO A 24 6.88 66.49 -66.48
N VAL A 25 6.68 65.69 -67.55
CA VAL A 25 6.21 64.31 -67.44
C VAL A 25 7.27 63.40 -66.80
N ILE A 26 8.54 63.55 -67.19
CA ILE A 26 9.66 62.74 -66.69
C ILE A 26 9.86 63.01 -65.19
N ALA A 27 9.98 64.27 -64.80
CA ALA A 27 10.14 64.67 -63.39
C ALA A 27 8.96 64.24 -62.51
N TYR A 28 7.73 64.22 -63.06
CA TYR A 28 6.57 63.68 -62.34
C TYR A 28 6.63 62.15 -62.18
N THR A 29 7.00 61.41 -63.22
CA THR A 29 7.15 59.94 -63.15
C THR A 29 8.30 59.53 -62.23
N GLU A 30 9.42 60.24 -62.24
CA GLU A 30 10.57 59.99 -61.37
C GLU A 30 10.19 60.18 -59.91
N LYS A 31 9.46 61.25 -59.58
CA LYS A 31 8.93 61.48 -58.22
C LYS A 31 8.00 60.35 -57.74
N ILE A 32 7.19 59.75 -58.63
CA ILE A 32 6.38 58.56 -58.30
C ILE A 32 7.29 57.36 -58.02
N ILE A 33 8.27 57.10 -58.89
CA ILE A 33 9.22 55.98 -58.73
C ILE A 33 10.01 56.13 -57.43
N GLU A 34 10.51 57.32 -57.09
CA GLU A 34 11.18 57.59 -55.82
C GLU A 34 10.28 57.29 -54.60
N GLN A 35 9.01 57.69 -54.67
CA GLN A 35 8.04 57.45 -53.60
C GLN A 35 7.71 55.96 -53.44
N GLU A 36 7.54 55.23 -54.53
CA GLU A 36 7.34 53.77 -54.52
C GLU A 36 8.59 53.03 -54.02
N GLN A 37 9.79 53.44 -54.44
CA GLN A 37 11.06 52.90 -53.94
C GLN A 37 11.23 53.14 -52.43
N LEU A 38 10.82 54.30 -51.92
CA LEU A 38 10.84 54.60 -50.49
C LEU A 38 9.83 53.74 -49.72
N GLN A 39 8.61 53.57 -50.24
CA GLN A 39 7.61 52.65 -49.67
C GLN A 39 8.11 51.20 -49.65
N LEU A 40 8.71 50.73 -50.75
CA LEU A 40 9.22 49.36 -50.86
C LEU A 40 10.37 49.11 -49.87
N LYS A 41 11.31 50.06 -49.72
CA LYS A 41 12.38 49.98 -48.72
C LYS A 41 11.81 49.86 -47.30
N LYS A 42 10.82 50.68 -46.96
CA LYS A 42 10.13 50.64 -45.65
C LYS A 42 9.41 49.31 -45.43
N TYR A 43 8.69 48.81 -46.43
CA TYR A 43 7.99 47.52 -46.35
C TYR A 43 8.97 46.34 -46.17
N ILE A 44 10.12 46.37 -46.86
CA ILE A 44 11.18 45.38 -46.72
C ILE A 44 11.79 45.43 -45.31
N GLU A 45 12.12 46.62 -44.79
CA GLU A 45 12.66 46.80 -43.44
C GLU A 45 11.67 46.33 -42.34
N GLU A 46 10.38 46.63 -42.49
CA GLU A 46 9.32 46.18 -41.60
C GLU A 46 9.19 44.65 -41.60
N ASN A 47 9.21 44.02 -42.79
CA ASN A 47 9.18 42.56 -42.90
C ASN A 47 10.43 41.90 -42.28
N TYR A 48 11.63 42.41 -42.55
CA TYR A 48 12.85 41.86 -41.93
C TYR A 48 12.89 42.06 -40.41
N SER A 49 12.33 43.14 -39.88
CA SER A 49 12.16 43.30 -38.42
C SER A 49 11.16 42.29 -37.86
N LYS A 50 10.00 42.14 -38.51
CA LYS A 50 8.97 41.18 -38.10
C LYS A 50 9.43 39.72 -38.16
N ILE A 51 10.23 39.34 -39.16
CA ILE A 51 10.86 38.02 -39.25
C ILE A 51 11.81 37.81 -38.05
N ARG A 52 12.70 38.77 -37.76
CA ARG A 52 13.64 38.69 -36.63
C ARG A 52 12.95 38.65 -35.26
N ASP A 53 11.79 39.27 -35.13
CA ASP A 53 10.98 39.21 -33.90
C ASP A 53 10.33 37.83 -33.74
N VAL A 54 9.75 37.26 -34.80
CA VAL A 54 9.21 35.89 -34.79
C VAL A 54 10.29 34.83 -34.56
N GLU A 55 11.48 34.98 -35.16
CA GLU A 55 12.62 34.10 -34.91
C GLU A 55 13.02 34.10 -33.43
N ARG A 56 13.09 35.28 -32.81
CA ARG A 56 13.40 35.45 -31.39
C ARG A 56 12.32 34.84 -30.48
N GLU A 57 11.04 34.99 -30.83
CA GLU A 57 9.93 34.34 -30.11
C GLU A 57 9.99 32.81 -30.21
N LEU A 58 10.33 32.25 -31.38
CA LEU A 58 10.50 30.81 -31.58
C LEU A 58 11.68 30.25 -30.80
N GLU A 59 12.81 30.96 -30.76
CA GLU A 59 13.95 30.60 -29.92
C GLU A 59 13.59 30.61 -28.43
N ASN A 60 12.89 31.66 -27.96
CA ASN A 60 12.45 31.78 -26.58
C ASN A 60 11.47 30.67 -26.20
N LEU A 61 10.44 30.41 -27.02
CA LEU A 61 9.48 29.33 -26.81
C LEU A 61 10.17 27.95 -26.79
N THR A 62 11.18 27.74 -27.63
CA THR A 62 11.98 26.52 -27.65
C THR A 62 12.81 26.35 -26.37
N LEU A 63 13.34 27.44 -25.81
CA LEU A 63 14.03 27.43 -24.51
C LEU A 63 13.05 27.12 -23.37
N ASP A 64 11.90 27.78 -23.32
CA ASP A 64 10.86 27.55 -22.32
C ASP A 64 10.38 26.10 -22.34
N MET A 65 10.13 25.52 -23.51
CA MET A 65 9.81 24.09 -23.64
C MET A 65 10.88 23.18 -23.02
N LYS A 66 12.17 23.48 -23.22
CA LYS A 66 13.28 22.71 -22.63
C LYS A 66 13.35 22.86 -21.11
N LEU A 67 13.19 24.09 -20.60
CA LEU A 67 13.19 24.41 -19.17
C LEU A 67 12.01 23.76 -18.44
N ILE A 68 10.81 23.77 -19.03
CA ILE A 68 9.61 23.12 -18.49
C ILE A 68 9.71 21.59 -18.57
N ALA A 69 10.28 21.05 -19.65
CA ALA A 69 10.40 19.61 -19.86
C ALA A 69 11.31 18.92 -18.84
N GLY A 70 12.39 19.56 -18.39
CA GLY A 70 13.36 18.98 -17.45
C GLY A 70 12.74 18.51 -16.12
N PRO A 71 12.21 19.42 -15.28
CA PRO A 71 11.58 19.09 -14.01
C PRO A 71 10.37 18.16 -14.17
N LYS A 72 9.53 18.40 -15.20
CA LYS A 72 8.36 17.55 -15.50
C LYS A 72 8.76 16.11 -15.83
N LYS A 73 9.77 15.92 -16.68
CA LYS A 73 10.31 14.59 -17.03
C LYS A 73 10.93 13.89 -15.83
N ALA A 74 11.73 14.60 -15.03
CA ALA A 74 12.34 14.04 -13.82
C ALA A 74 11.30 13.57 -12.79
N ALA A 75 10.24 14.35 -12.58
CA ALA A 75 9.12 13.97 -11.70
C ALA A 75 8.39 12.72 -12.21
N LEU A 76 8.07 12.66 -13.51
CA LEU A 76 7.42 11.49 -14.12
C LEU A 76 8.31 10.22 -14.04
N GLU A 77 9.61 10.35 -14.28
CA GLU A 77 10.54 9.22 -14.18
C GLU A 77 10.72 8.73 -12.74
N HIS A 78 10.74 9.64 -11.76
CA HIS A 78 10.74 9.29 -10.35
C HIS A 78 9.44 8.57 -9.95
N MET A 79 8.27 9.03 -10.43
CA MET A 79 7.00 8.32 -10.21
C MET A 79 7.01 6.92 -10.83
N ARG A 80 7.51 6.77 -12.07
CA ARG A 80 7.69 5.47 -12.73
C ARG A 80 8.55 4.52 -11.89
N LYS A 81 9.72 4.97 -11.42
CA LYS A 81 10.62 4.18 -10.56
C LYS A 81 9.94 3.79 -9.23
N LYS A 82 9.16 4.69 -8.62
CA LYS A 82 8.37 4.38 -7.41
C LYS A 82 7.30 3.32 -7.66
N ILE A 83 6.62 3.37 -8.80
CA ILE A 83 5.63 2.36 -9.21
C ILE A 83 6.31 1.00 -9.40
N GLU A 84 7.41 0.95 -10.15
CA GLU A 84 8.18 -0.27 -10.41
C GLU A 84 8.66 -0.95 -9.10
N MET A 85 9.28 -0.19 -8.19
CA MET A 85 9.65 -0.67 -6.86
C MET A 85 8.45 -1.06 -5.99
N SER A 86 7.26 -0.52 -6.22
CA SER A 86 6.03 -0.92 -5.52
C SER A 86 5.49 -2.24 -6.06
N THR A 87 5.45 -2.40 -7.38
CA THR A 87 5.02 -3.62 -8.07
C THR A 87 5.88 -4.81 -7.68
N GLU A 88 7.21 -4.65 -7.62
CA GLU A 88 8.09 -5.75 -7.21
C GLU A 88 7.92 -6.13 -5.73
N ARG A 89 7.69 -5.14 -4.84
CA ARG A 89 7.34 -5.43 -3.44
C ARG A 89 6.01 -6.18 -3.32
N ILE A 90 5.01 -5.84 -4.13
CA ILE A 90 3.73 -6.57 -4.21
C ILE A 90 3.96 -8.00 -4.70
N ARG A 91 4.82 -8.21 -5.71
CA ARG A 91 5.15 -9.55 -6.24
C ARG A 91 5.79 -10.44 -5.16
N VAL A 92 6.75 -9.91 -4.41
CA VAL A 92 7.38 -10.63 -3.29
C VAL A 92 6.38 -10.90 -2.16
N ALA A 93 5.54 -9.93 -1.80
CA ALA A 93 4.50 -10.11 -0.79
C ALA A 93 3.52 -11.24 -1.17
N LYS A 94 3.04 -11.27 -2.42
CA LYS A 94 2.16 -12.34 -2.93
C LYS A 94 2.80 -13.73 -2.91
N LEU A 95 4.11 -13.83 -3.18
CA LEU A 95 4.82 -15.10 -3.09
C LEU A 95 4.86 -15.61 -1.64
N ASN A 96 5.07 -14.71 -0.68
CA ASN A 96 5.09 -15.04 0.75
C ASN A 96 3.67 -15.37 1.28
N GLU A 97 2.65 -14.65 0.83
CA GLU A 97 1.23 -14.92 1.10
C GLU A 97 0.84 -16.33 0.64
N GLU A 98 1.18 -16.69 -0.59
CA GLU A 98 0.90 -18.01 -1.17
C GLU A 98 1.62 -19.14 -0.41
N GLN A 99 2.88 -18.92 -0.02
CA GLN A 99 3.64 -19.88 0.79
C GLN A 99 3.04 -20.03 2.20
N ALA A 100 2.61 -18.93 2.83
CA ALA A 100 1.94 -18.96 4.13
C ALA A 100 0.59 -19.69 4.04
N ARG A 101 -0.21 -19.42 3.00
CA ARG A 101 -1.47 -20.11 2.70
C ARG A 101 -1.26 -21.63 2.60
N LYS A 102 -0.26 -22.07 1.84
CA LYS A 102 0.09 -23.50 1.70
C LYS A 102 0.45 -24.14 3.05
N THR A 103 1.21 -23.45 3.91
CA THR A 103 1.53 -23.97 5.25
C THR A 103 0.30 -24.02 6.18
N TRP A 104 -0.59 -23.03 6.08
CA TRP A 104 -1.83 -22.99 6.84
C TRP A 104 -2.81 -24.09 6.41
N GLU A 105 -2.93 -24.35 5.11
CA GLU A 105 -3.75 -25.46 4.58
C GLU A 105 -3.26 -26.83 5.06
N ALA A 106 -1.95 -27.05 5.07
CA ALA A 106 -1.34 -28.28 5.60
C ALA A 106 -1.62 -28.46 7.10
N ALA A 107 -1.47 -27.39 7.90
CA ALA A 107 -1.77 -27.41 9.33
C ALA A 107 -3.27 -27.61 9.61
N SER A 108 -4.14 -26.94 8.86
CA SER A 108 -5.60 -27.10 8.96
C SER A 108 -6.05 -28.52 8.60
N LYS A 109 -5.40 -29.16 7.62
CA LYS A 109 -5.65 -30.57 7.31
C LYS A 109 -5.23 -31.47 8.47
N ALA A 110 -4.02 -31.30 8.99
CA ALA A 110 -3.53 -32.11 10.11
C ALA A 110 -4.46 -32.04 11.34
N ILE A 111 -4.99 -30.85 11.66
CA ILE A 111 -5.98 -30.68 12.74
C ILE A 111 -7.24 -31.50 12.46
N LYS A 112 -7.79 -31.46 11.24
CA LYS A 112 -9.00 -32.24 10.87
C LYS A 112 -8.77 -33.75 10.91
N ASP A 113 -7.58 -34.19 10.49
CA ASP A 113 -7.20 -35.61 10.53
C ASP A 113 -7.12 -36.09 12.01
N GLU A 114 -6.54 -35.29 12.91
CA GLU A 114 -6.52 -35.57 14.37
C GLU A 114 -7.91 -35.48 15.03
N GLU A 115 -8.76 -34.54 14.61
CA GLU A 115 -10.15 -34.42 15.08
C GLU A 115 -10.97 -35.67 14.70
N ALA A 116 -10.78 -36.20 13.48
CA ALA A 116 -11.42 -37.43 13.04
C ALA A 116 -10.91 -38.67 13.80
N ILE A 117 -9.61 -38.75 14.10
CA ILE A 117 -9.03 -39.80 14.95
C ILE A 117 -9.62 -39.73 16.36
N LYS A 118 -9.69 -38.54 16.95
CA LYS A 118 -10.33 -38.30 18.26
C LYS A 118 -11.80 -38.73 18.26
N GLU A 119 -12.58 -38.35 17.25
CA GLU A 119 -13.99 -38.73 17.14
C GLU A 119 -14.15 -40.26 17.07
N LYS A 120 -13.30 -40.94 16.30
CA LYS A 120 -13.27 -42.41 16.24
C LYS A 120 -12.95 -43.02 17.61
N LEU A 121 -11.95 -42.53 18.32
CA LEU A 121 -11.59 -43.03 19.65
C LEU A 121 -12.71 -42.81 20.69
N CYS A 122 -13.43 -41.68 20.62
CA CYS A 122 -14.61 -41.46 21.45
C CYS A 122 -15.73 -42.47 21.16
N LYS A 123 -15.98 -42.81 19.88
CA LYS A 123 -16.95 -43.84 19.48
C LYS A 123 -16.53 -45.23 19.95
N ASP A 124 -15.28 -45.60 19.74
CA ASP A 124 -14.74 -46.90 20.15
C ASP A 124 -14.82 -47.09 21.69
N LEU A 125 -14.48 -46.04 22.46
CA LEU A 125 -14.62 -46.04 23.92
C LEU A 125 -16.08 -46.20 24.36
N ASN A 126 -17.00 -45.45 23.75
CA ASN A 126 -18.43 -45.54 24.06
C ASN A 126 -18.98 -46.95 23.77
N ASN A 127 -18.57 -47.55 22.65
CA ASN A 127 -18.93 -48.92 22.30
C ASN A 127 -18.40 -49.92 23.33
N LEU A 128 -17.12 -49.81 23.73
CA LEU A 128 -16.53 -50.68 24.75
C LEU A 128 -17.23 -50.59 26.11
N VAL A 129 -17.62 -49.38 26.53
CA VAL A 129 -18.40 -49.16 27.76
C VAL A 129 -19.77 -49.83 27.66
N GLN A 130 -20.46 -49.67 26.54
CA GLN A 130 -21.78 -50.27 26.32
C GLN A 130 -21.70 -51.80 26.23
N GLU A 131 -20.71 -52.36 25.52
CA GLU A 131 -20.47 -53.81 25.42
C GLU A 131 -20.11 -54.44 26.77
N SER A 132 -19.26 -53.78 27.56
CA SER A 132 -18.95 -54.19 28.92
C SER A 132 -20.19 -54.20 29.81
N SER A 133 -21.00 -53.12 29.78
CA SER A 133 -22.25 -53.03 30.53
C SER A 133 -23.23 -54.14 30.13
N ASN A 134 -23.46 -54.34 28.83
CA ASN A 134 -24.32 -55.39 28.29
C ASN A 134 -23.84 -56.79 28.68
N THR A 135 -22.52 -57.03 28.67
CA THR A 135 -21.93 -58.33 29.05
C THR A 135 -22.05 -58.59 30.55
N GLN A 136 -21.87 -57.56 31.40
CA GLN A 136 -22.11 -57.65 32.84
C GLN A 136 -23.58 -57.92 33.14
N LEU A 137 -24.51 -57.24 32.45
CA LEU A 137 -25.95 -57.43 32.58
C LEU A 137 -26.36 -58.86 32.18
N ALA A 138 -25.97 -59.33 30.99
CA ALA A 138 -26.26 -60.69 30.53
C ALA A 138 -25.71 -61.77 31.50
N ARG A 139 -24.53 -61.53 32.09
CA ARG A 139 -23.95 -62.41 33.12
C ARG A 139 -24.77 -62.40 34.42
N MET A 140 -25.30 -61.26 34.85
CA MET A 140 -26.20 -61.17 36.01
C MET A 140 -27.53 -61.86 35.75
N GLU A 141 -28.11 -61.71 34.56
CA GLU A 141 -29.36 -62.38 34.17
C GLU A 141 -29.21 -63.91 34.15
N GLU A 142 -28.10 -64.43 33.63
CA GLU A 142 -27.80 -65.86 33.64
C GLU A 142 -27.57 -66.38 35.08
N LEU A 143 -26.88 -65.63 35.95
CA LEU A 143 -26.76 -65.99 37.37
C LEU A 143 -28.13 -65.99 38.09
N LYS A 144 -28.99 -65.00 37.80
CA LYS A 144 -30.36 -64.94 38.31
C LYS A 144 -31.17 -66.16 37.85
N ARG A 145 -31.11 -66.50 36.56
CA ARG A 145 -31.77 -67.70 35.99
C ARG A 145 -31.31 -68.99 36.66
N ARG A 146 -30.01 -69.14 36.93
CA ARG A 146 -29.46 -70.30 37.66
C ARG A 146 -29.92 -70.36 39.12
N LEU A 147 -29.96 -69.23 39.82
CA LEU A 147 -30.47 -69.15 41.19
C LEU A 147 -31.97 -69.47 41.28
N GLU A 148 -32.75 -69.08 40.28
CA GLU A 148 -34.17 -69.42 40.16
C GLU A 148 -34.37 -70.92 39.89
N ALA A 149 -33.62 -71.50 38.95
CA ALA A 149 -33.64 -72.93 38.67
C ALA A 149 -33.21 -73.82 39.87
N LEU A 150 -32.30 -73.31 40.72
CA LEU A 150 -31.90 -73.97 41.97
C LEU A 150 -32.90 -73.79 43.12
N ASN A 151 -33.94 -72.97 42.96
CA ASN A 151 -35.04 -72.82 43.91
C ASN A 151 -36.43 -73.15 43.29
N PRO A 152 -36.68 -74.38 42.77
CA PRO A 152 -37.97 -74.73 42.15
C PRO A 152 -39.18 -74.49 43.07
N SER A 153 -38.99 -74.61 44.38
CA SER A 153 -40.04 -74.50 45.40
C SER A 153 -40.51 -73.07 45.68
N ARG A 154 -40.05 -72.04 44.96
CA ARG A 154 -40.44 -70.64 45.18
C ARG A 154 -41.14 -69.96 44.00
N SER A 155 -41.36 -70.67 42.88
CA SER A 155 -42.07 -70.14 41.70
C SER A 155 -43.60 -70.00 41.90
N SER A 156 -44.14 -70.39 43.06
CA SER A 156 -45.58 -70.31 43.38
C SER A 156 -45.85 -69.60 44.70
N ILE A 157 -45.30 -68.39 44.87
CA ILE A 157 -45.84 -67.38 45.82
C ILE A 157 -45.76 -66.01 45.12
N SER A 158 -46.88 -65.61 44.51
CA SER A 158 -47.15 -64.20 44.21
C SER A 158 -47.43 -63.52 45.54
N VAL A 159 -46.45 -62.81 46.12
CA VAL A 159 -46.75 -62.02 47.32
C VAL A 159 -47.40 -60.71 46.92
N SER A 160 -48.72 -60.67 47.04
CA SER A 160 -49.48 -59.44 47.09
C SER A 160 -49.11 -58.68 48.36
N TYR A 161 -48.49 -57.51 48.22
CA TYR A 161 -48.55 -56.46 49.24
C TYR A 161 -49.10 -55.20 48.56
N ASP A 162 -50.42 -55.03 48.63
CA ASP A 162 -51.05 -53.72 48.45
C ASP A 162 -51.23 -53.09 49.85
N GLY A 163 -51.14 -51.76 49.95
CA GLY A 163 -51.24 -51.04 51.23
C GLY A 163 -50.07 -50.09 51.54
N LYS A 164 -50.15 -48.88 50.96
CA LYS A 164 -49.35 -47.67 51.26
C LYS A 164 -49.49 -47.19 52.73
N PRO A 165 -48.86 -46.06 53.16
CA PRO A 165 -47.46 -45.62 52.99
C PRO A 165 -46.83 -45.17 54.34
N MET A 166 -45.50 -45.00 54.42
CA MET A 166 -44.94 -44.09 55.44
C MET A 166 -43.60 -43.46 55.05
N GLY A 167 -43.50 -42.13 55.23
CA GLY A 167 -42.29 -41.37 55.57
C GLY A 167 -41.11 -41.34 54.59
N PRO A 168 -40.82 -40.20 53.93
CA PRO A 168 -39.56 -40.01 53.23
C PRO A 168 -38.43 -39.65 54.22
N ILE A 169 -37.31 -40.37 54.19
CA ILE A 169 -36.04 -39.92 54.75
C ILE A 169 -34.94 -40.08 53.69
N GLU A 170 -34.57 -38.93 53.14
CA GLU A 170 -33.26 -38.49 52.64
C GLU A 170 -32.16 -39.54 52.47
N ASN A 171 -31.56 -39.60 51.27
CA ASN A 171 -30.15 -39.27 51.08
C ASN A 171 -29.76 -39.17 49.58
N SER A 172 -29.74 -37.94 49.10
CA SER A 172 -28.73 -37.36 48.18
C SER A 172 -28.19 -38.21 47.01
N LEU A 173 -28.85 -38.10 45.84
CA LEU A 173 -28.12 -38.12 44.56
C LEU A 173 -27.54 -36.71 44.31
N ALA A 174 -26.23 -36.62 44.11
CA ALA A 174 -25.61 -35.50 43.42
C ALA A 174 -25.43 -35.89 41.95
N LEU A 175 -26.17 -35.24 41.05
CA LEU A 175 -26.02 -35.36 39.61
C LEU A 175 -25.78 -33.96 39.04
N ASP A 176 -24.74 -33.87 38.22
CA ASP A 176 -24.20 -32.64 37.62
C ASP A 176 -25.13 -32.06 36.54
N ALA A 177 -25.29 -30.73 36.52
CA ALA A 177 -25.83 -29.96 35.39
C ALA A 177 -25.68 -28.44 35.61
N SER A 178 -24.68 -27.83 34.98
CA SER A 178 -24.57 -26.37 34.83
C SER A 178 -25.39 -25.86 33.63
N SER A 179 -26.27 -24.86 33.82
CA SER A 179 -26.84 -24.02 32.75
C SER A 179 -27.49 -22.72 33.29
N VAL A 180 -27.36 -21.62 32.52
CA VAL A 180 -27.59 -20.19 32.90
C VAL A 180 -28.14 -19.45 31.66
N PRO A 181 -29.26 -18.67 31.70
CA PRO A 181 -29.35 -17.31 32.32
C PRO A 181 -30.78 -17.03 32.92
N PRO A 182 -31.35 -15.79 33.11
CA PRO A 182 -30.83 -14.43 32.91
C PRO A 182 -31.19 -13.31 33.95
N SER A 183 -30.56 -12.14 33.76
CA SER A 183 -31.12 -10.77 33.86
C SER A 183 -31.11 -9.99 35.19
N LEU A 184 -30.15 -9.05 35.37
CA LEU A 184 -30.29 -7.58 35.26
C LEU A 184 -29.12 -6.81 35.94
N ALA A 185 -28.77 -5.66 35.38
CA ALA A 185 -27.61 -4.79 35.72
C ALA A 185 -28.05 -3.62 36.67
N PRO A 186 -27.27 -2.55 36.95
CA PRO A 186 -25.90 -2.19 36.50
C PRO A 186 -24.96 -1.53 37.55
N GLY A 187 -23.72 -1.22 37.13
CA GLY A 187 -22.99 -0.03 37.59
C GLY A 187 -21.61 -0.28 38.25
N GLY A 188 -20.55 0.38 37.73
CA GLY A 188 -19.22 0.40 38.34
C GLY A 188 -18.08 0.50 37.34
N THR A 189 -17.66 1.72 37.01
CA THR A 189 -16.47 2.01 36.18
C THR A 189 -15.18 1.94 36.99
N GLU A 190 -14.06 1.47 36.42
CA GLU A 190 -12.73 1.99 36.80
C GLU A 190 -11.63 1.76 35.75
N ASN A 191 -10.54 2.53 35.87
CA ASN A 191 -9.60 2.85 34.78
C ASN A 191 -8.17 2.28 34.99
N ILE A 192 -7.59 1.80 33.88
CA ILE A 192 -6.24 2.08 33.33
C ILE A 192 -5.04 2.42 34.29
N ALA A 193 -3.95 1.68 34.05
CA ALA A 193 -2.50 2.02 34.14
C ALA A 193 -1.64 1.71 35.39
N ASN A 194 -0.67 0.79 35.16
CA ASN A 194 0.80 0.92 35.29
C ASN A 194 1.45 1.61 36.52
N HIS A 195 2.52 0.99 37.08
CA HIS A 195 3.94 1.48 37.02
C HIS A 195 4.91 0.77 38.04
N VAL A 196 5.95 0.07 37.53
CA VAL A 196 7.40 0.05 37.95
C VAL A 196 7.75 0.02 39.48
N ASN A 197 8.57 -0.90 40.03
CA ASN A 197 10.04 -0.98 39.83
C ASN A 197 10.76 -2.19 40.52
N ALA A 198 12.03 -2.36 40.15
CA ALA A 198 13.06 -3.35 40.49
C ALA A 198 13.55 -3.53 41.95
N GLY A 199 14.27 -4.65 42.16
CA GLY A 199 15.22 -4.96 43.25
C GLY A 199 15.05 -6.40 43.77
N ASN A 200 16.07 -7.25 44.00
CA ASN A 200 17.52 -7.19 43.74
C ASN A 200 18.07 -8.65 43.63
N ALA A 201 19.22 -8.87 42.99
CA ALA A 201 19.96 -10.16 42.97
C ALA A 201 20.83 -10.32 44.27
N PRO A 202 21.58 -11.43 44.57
CA PRO A 202 22.52 -12.14 43.66
C PRO A 202 22.79 -13.67 43.90
N GLY A 203 23.64 -14.27 43.03
CA GLY A 203 24.34 -15.56 43.24
C GLY A 203 23.94 -16.68 42.26
N ALA A 204 24.85 -17.43 41.62
CA ALA A 204 26.32 -17.44 41.68
C ALA A 204 26.98 -17.92 40.36
N ASN A 205 28.25 -17.53 40.19
CA ASN A 205 29.30 -17.95 39.24
C ASN A 205 29.05 -19.13 38.27
N ASP A 206 29.42 -18.91 37.00
CA ASP A 206 30.60 -19.60 36.45
C ASP A 206 31.33 -18.71 35.42
N LEU A 207 32.67 -18.66 35.45
CA LEU A 207 33.46 -17.67 34.70
C LEU A 207 34.91 -18.13 34.48
N ASN A 208 35.31 -18.41 33.22
CA ASN A 208 36.69 -18.48 32.68
C ASN A 208 36.74 -19.20 31.29
N GLN A 209 37.57 -18.88 30.28
CA GLN A 209 38.45 -17.72 29.96
C GLN A 209 38.41 -17.40 28.45
N GLN A 210 39.11 -16.33 28.06
CA GLN A 210 39.14 -15.74 26.73
C GLN A 210 40.41 -16.18 25.91
N PRO A 211 40.88 -15.53 24.81
CA PRO A 211 41.09 -16.20 23.53
C PRO A 211 42.58 -16.38 23.11
N SER A 212 42.85 -16.97 21.94
CA SER A 212 44.16 -16.91 21.29
C SER A 212 44.11 -17.00 19.75
N ALA A 213 45.21 -16.67 19.07
CA ALA A 213 45.29 -16.30 17.65
C ALA A 213 46.35 -17.09 16.84
N GLU A 214 46.52 -16.70 15.56
CA GLU A 214 47.50 -17.17 14.55
C GLU A 214 47.18 -18.52 13.83
N GLY A 215 47.38 -18.65 12.51
CA GLY A 215 47.88 -17.65 11.54
C GLY A 215 47.81 -18.05 10.05
N GLU A 216 48.18 -17.08 9.20
CA GLU A 216 48.50 -17.10 7.74
C GLU A 216 47.49 -17.65 6.69
N GLY A 217 47.30 -17.03 5.51
CA GLY A 217 47.87 -15.76 5.02
C GLY A 217 47.53 -15.43 3.53
N LYS A 218 48.00 -14.25 3.08
CA LYS A 218 47.96 -13.67 1.70
C LYS A 218 46.57 -13.25 1.14
N GLY A 219 46.31 -11.98 0.77
CA GLY A 219 47.06 -10.74 1.02
C GLY A 219 46.68 -9.55 0.09
N LYS A 220 47.03 -8.33 0.54
CA LYS A 220 47.17 -7.06 -0.23
C LYS A 220 45.86 -6.52 -0.88
N LYS A 221 45.44 -5.25 -0.71
CA LYS A 221 46.22 -3.98 -0.72
C LYS A 221 45.63 -2.91 0.22
N LYS A 222 46.48 -1.93 0.56
CA LYS A 222 46.27 -0.79 1.48
C LYS A 222 45.96 0.49 0.71
N ILE A 223 44.95 1.25 1.12
CA ILE A 223 44.92 2.73 0.99
C ILE A 223 44.39 3.31 2.30
N MET A 224 45.15 4.23 2.89
CA MET A 224 44.78 5.03 4.05
C MET A 224 45.14 6.47 3.76
N ILE A 225 44.16 7.39 3.77
CA ILE A 225 44.39 8.83 3.82
C ILE A 225 43.42 9.42 4.84
N GLN A 226 43.96 10.21 5.77
CA GLN A 226 43.23 10.84 6.87
C GLN A 226 42.68 12.21 6.43
N GLY A 227 41.40 12.48 6.69
CA GLY A 227 40.74 13.78 6.46
C GLY A 227 40.36 14.44 7.78
N ARG A 228 41.17 15.40 8.23
CA ARG A 228 41.09 16.06 9.55
C ARG A 228 40.03 17.17 9.56
N GLY A 229 39.06 17.11 10.49
CA GLY A 229 38.07 18.18 10.69
C GLY A 229 37.38 18.12 12.06
N LYS A 230 37.95 18.80 13.07
CA LYS A 230 37.31 18.99 14.39
C LYS A 230 36.37 20.20 14.31
N GLY A 231 35.15 20.07 14.84
CA GLY A 231 34.19 21.18 14.93
C GLY A 231 33.07 20.89 15.92
N LEU A 232 33.27 21.31 17.17
CA LEU A 232 32.18 21.43 18.16
C LEU A 232 31.33 22.64 17.77
N GLY A 233 30.01 22.50 17.69
CA GLY A 233 29.10 23.58 17.33
C GLY A 233 27.71 23.34 17.92
N ALA A 234 27.19 24.31 18.69
CA ALA A 234 25.98 24.15 19.47
C ALA A 234 24.68 24.34 18.67
N VAL A 235 23.60 23.76 19.21
CA VAL A 235 22.21 23.95 18.77
C VAL A 235 21.76 25.40 19.03
N PRO A 236 20.87 25.94 18.18
CA PRO A 236 19.71 26.64 18.72
C PRO A 236 18.37 26.08 18.19
N LYS A 237 17.44 25.82 19.12
CA LYS A 237 16.02 25.59 18.80
C LYS A 237 15.36 26.94 18.49
N GLY A 238 14.72 27.08 17.33
CA GLY A 238 13.89 28.23 16.96
C GLY A 238 12.44 27.83 16.71
N ARG A 239 11.49 28.53 17.35
CA ARG A 239 10.03 28.36 17.15
C ARG A 239 9.57 29.03 15.84
N VAL A 240 8.69 28.40 15.05
CA VAL A 240 7.45 28.98 14.45
C VAL A 240 6.49 27.85 14.00
N PRO A 241 5.21 27.85 14.43
CA PRO A 241 4.03 27.34 13.69
C PRO A 241 3.12 28.52 13.25
N PRO A 242 2.00 28.35 12.50
CA PRO A 242 1.39 27.17 11.85
C PRO A 242 1.48 27.29 10.29
N THR A 243 0.90 26.49 9.38
CA THR A 243 -0.54 26.18 9.14
C THR A 243 -0.76 25.04 8.11
N THR A 244 -2.01 24.57 8.03
CA THR A 244 -2.64 23.90 6.87
C THR A 244 -2.12 22.51 6.47
N GLY A 245 -2.45 21.50 7.28
CA GLY A 245 -2.62 20.13 6.76
C GLY A 245 -4.01 19.97 6.13
N TRP A 246 -4.09 19.79 4.80
CA TRP A 246 -5.35 19.48 4.11
C TRP A 246 -5.56 17.96 4.09
N THR A 247 -6.34 17.44 5.03
CA THR A 247 -6.87 16.08 4.95
C THR A 247 -7.94 16.02 3.86
N GLY A 248 -7.62 15.37 2.72
CA GLY A 248 -8.57 15.18 1.63
C GLY A 248 -9.70 14.25 2.03
N ALA A 249 -10.86 14.81 2.36
CA ALA A 249 -12.14 14.10 2.31
C ALA A 249 -12.61 14.04 0.85
N GLY A 250 -13.17 12.90 0.45
CA GLY A 250 -13.50 12.64 -0.95
C GLY A 250 -14.66 13.48 -1.48
N PHE A 251 -14.60 13.83 -2.77
CA PHE A 251 -15.79 14.20 -3.52
C PHE A 251 -16.49 12.92 -3.97
N ASP A 252 -17.67 12.69 -3.41
CA ASP A 252 -18.65 11.76 -3.96
C ASP A 252 -19.42 12.46 -5.08
N VAL A 253 -19.63 11.78 -6.21
CA VAL A 253 -20.28 12.34 -7.41
C VAL A 253 -21.29 11.37 -7.98
N ASP A 254 -22.34 11.14 -7.21
CA ASP A 254 -23.53 10.41 -7.63
C ASP A 254 -24.38 11.28 -8.59
N GLY A 255 -23.93 11.37 -9.83
CA GLY A 255 -24.56 12.14 -10.90
C GLY A 255 -25.50 11.30 -11.75
N ARG A 256 -26.79 11.23 -11.37
CA ARG A 256 -27.83 10.59 -12.19
C ARG A 256 -28.03 11.33 -13.51
N THR A 257 -27.98 10.62 -14.63
CA THR A 257 -28.75 10.94 -15.85
C THR A 257 -28.98 9.66 -16.65
#